data_AF-A0A3M1JK86-F1
#
_entry.id   AF-A0A3M1JK86-F1
#
_cell.length_a   1.000
_cell.length_b   1.000
_cell.length_c   1.000
_cell.angle_alpha   90.00
_cell.angle_beta   90.00
_cell.angle_gamma   90.00
#
_symmetry.space_group_name_H-M   'P 1'
#
loop_
_entity.id
_entity.type
_entity.pdbx_description
1 polymer ?
#
loop_
_entity_poly.entity_id
_entity_poly.type
_entity_poly.pdbx_seq_one_letter_code
_entity_poly.pdbx_strand_id
1 'polypeptide(L)'
;MGVNSGTFHTARPHKMLGFDVTINVAATMITDAGKTYDFYIPPSNVDIPIDVSGVGSYTVTLNLDDVYESDRTSSTLFGEKTSHDITVDEAAASAAIYGSLAQQSGLSQDQIQSLVPASTISGLLTDYVPTIKTPQGFNLPAFPMVMPQASIGLPMSIELSVRGFPKMPAGDLGDLSFFGFGGKIGLNQFIPIPNLVLPRVSVGYYYTNLDLGSIISVKNSISTLQISKSIPFLTVYGGVGLESSSMDVSYDYQYTDPATQETSTDNVSFTMDGKNTFRTIVGVRLKLAILSINADYNMGEFNTANIGVGLTLR
;
A
#
# COMPACT_ATOMS: atom_id res chain seq x y z
N MET A 1 -1.41 5.30 3.04
CA MET A 1 -0.18 5.02 3.83
C MET A 1 0.10 6.19 4.78
N GLY A 2 0.87 6.01 5.87
CA GLY A 2 1.25 7.07 6.81
C GLY A 2 2.18 8.17 6.27
N VAL A 3 2.14 8.42 4.96
CA VAL A 3 3.05 9.30 4.22
C VAL A 3 2.85 10.78 4.59
N ASN A 4 1.65 11.17 5.05
CA ASN A 4 1.33 12.50 5.58
C ASN A 4 1.28 12.54 7.12
N SER A 5 2.19 11.81 7.76
CA SER A 5 2.44 11.92 9.20
C SER A 5 3.51 12.98 9.51
N GLY A 6 3.59 13.39 10.78
CA GLY A 6 4.61 14.33 11.26
C GLY A 6 4.53 15.74 10.66
N THR A 7 3.39 16.15 10.10
CA THR A 7 3.22 17.43 9.39
C THR A 7 3.23 18.66 10.31
N PHE A 8 2.93 18.49 11.60
CA PHE A 8 3.02 19.53 12.61
C PHE A 8 3.39 18.98 13.99
N HIS A 9 4.03 19.82 14.80
CA HIS A 9 4.39 19.53 16.19
C HIS A 9 3.96 20.66 17.16
N THR A 10 3.03 21.51 16.69
CA THR A 10 2.39 22.61 17.41
C THR A 10 1.37 23.30 16.50
N ALA A 11 0.20 23.63 17.04
CA ALA A 11 -0.83 24.40 16.33
C ALA A 11 -0.44 25.88 16.18
N ARG A 12 0.46 26.41 17.02
CA ARG A 12 0.93 27.79 16.89
C ARG A 12 1.81 27.96 15.64
N PRO A 13 1.43 28.81 14.66
CA PRO A 13 2.31 29.18 13.55
C PRO A 13 3.55 29.96 14.03
N HIS A 14 4.63 29.90 13.27
CA HIS A 14 5.79 30.76 13.47
C HIS A 14 5.42 32.25 13.34
N LYS A 15 6.10 33.12 14.08
CA LYS A 15 6.03 34.56 13.81
C LYS A 15 6.69 34.86 12.47
N MET A 16 6.47 36.07 11.95
CA MET A 16 7.12 36.55 10.74
C MET A 16 8.64 36.32 10.81
N LEU A 17 9.19 35.65 9.79
CA LEU A 17 10.60 35.21 9.66
C LEU A 17 11.09 34.18 10.69
N GLY A 18 10.24 33.79 11.66
CA GLY A 18 10.49 32.60 12.46
C GLY A 18 10.47 31.37 11.55
N PHE A 19 11.34 30.40 11.84
CA PHE A 19 11.52 29.24 10.99
C PHE A 19 11.75 27.98 11.80
N ASP A 20 11.59 26.84 11.13
CA ASP A 20 11.94 25.52 11.64
C ASP A 20 12.63 24.71 10.56
N VAL A 21 13.66 23.97 10.94
CA VAL A 21 14.28 22.93 10.10
C VAL A 21 14.35 21.67 10.94
N THR A 22 13.65 20.62 10.49
CA THR A 22 13.44 19.38 11.21
C THR A 22 13.80 18.18 10.35
N ILE A 23 14.25 17.11 11.00
CA ILE A 23 14.28 15.77 10.45
C ILE A 23 13.32 14.94 11.28
N ASN A 24 12.29 14.40 10.63
CA ASN A 24 11.32 13.50 11.26
C ASN A 24 11.55 12.08 10.76
N VAL A 25 11.46 11.10 11.65
CA VAL A 25 11.42 9.68 11.32
C VAL A 25 10.05 9.17 11.70
N ALA A 26 9.37 8.58 10.72
CA ALA A 26 8.05 7.98 10.86
C ALA A 26 8.16 6.46 10.72
N ALA A 27 7.41 5.72 11.52
CA ALA A 27 7.22 4.29 11.36
C ALA A 27 5.72 4.01 11.21
N THR A 28 5.29 3.67 10.00
CA THR A 28 3.89 3.31 9.71
C THR A 28 3.70 1.82 9.97
N MET A 29 2.86 1.48 10.93
CA MET A 29 2.56 0.09 11.29
C MET A 29 1.67 -0.54 10.22
N ILE A 30 1.99 -1.78 9.83
CA ILE A 30 1.22 -2.54 8.83
C ILE A 30 0.21 -3.43 9.56
N THR A 31 -1.07 -3.28 9.22
CA THR A 31 -2.16 -4.12 9.73
C THR A 31 -2.09 -5.52 9.12
N ASP A 32 -2.71 -6.51 9.76
CA ASP A 32 -2.73 -7.87 9.21
C ASP A 32 -3.41 -7.93 7.84
N ALA A 33 -4.49 -7.15 7.64
CA ALA A 33 -5.14 -6.98 6.34
C ALA A 33 -4.24 -6.33 5.27
N GLY A 34 -3.17 -5.63 5.65
CA GLY A 34 -2.18 -5.07 4.72
C GLY A 34 -1.02 -6.02 4.40
N LYS A 35 -0.95 -7.19 5.08
CA LYS A 35 0.11 -8.19 4.87
C LYS A 35 -0.23 -9.18 3.77
N THR A 36 -1.50 -9.33 3.40
CA THR A 36 -1.95 -10.28 2.39
C THR A 36 -2.84 -9.63 1.34
N TYR A 37 -2.98 -10.30 0.20
CA TYR A 37 -3.91 -9.96 -0.86
C TYR A 37 -4.41 -11.24 -1.55
N ASP A 38 -5.55 -11.16 -2.22
CA ASP A 38 -6.07 -12.27 -3.02
C ASP A 38 -5.37 -12.29 -4.37
N PHE A 39 -4.66 -13.40 -4.65
CA PHE A 39 -3.94 -13.58 -5.89
C PHE A 39 -4.92 -13.80 -7.05
N TYR A 40 -4.89 -12.88 -8.00
CA TYR A 40 -5.72 -12.97 -9.19
C TYR A 40 -5.09 -13.89 -10.23
N ILE A 41 -5.87 -14.86 -10.70
CA ILE A 41 -5.52 -15.73 -11.82
C ILE A 41 -6.39 -15.30 -13.00
N PRO A 42 -5.80 -14.80 -14.10
CA PRO A 42 -6.59 -14.42 -15.26
C PRO A 42 -7.26 -15.65 -15.89
N PRO A 43 -8.53 -15.56 -16.30
CA PRO A 43 -9.20 -16.62 -17.04
C PRO A 43 -8.37 -17.00 -18.27
N SER A 44 -7.96 -18.24 -18.31
CA SER A 44 -7.08 -18.78 -19.35
C SER A 44 -7.36 -20.27 -19.50
N ASN A 45 -7.25 -20.76 -20.73
CA ASN A 45 -7.61 -22.13 -21.05
C ASN A 45 -6.36 -23.01 -21.18
N VAL A 46 -6.45 -24.23 -20.66
CA VAL A 46 -5.47 -25.29 -20.89
C VAL A 46 -6.17 -26.46 -21.57
N ASP A 47 -5.59 -26.91 -22.68
CA ASP A 47 -6.03 -28.08 -23.42
C ASP A 47 -5.28 -29.32 -22.95
N ILE A 48 -6.02 -30.30 -22.44
CA ILE A 48 -5.49 -31.57 -21.94
C ILE A 48 -5.88 -32.69 -22.92
N PRO A 49 -4.92 -33.30 -23.63
CA PRO A 49 -5.18 -34.48 -24.45
C PRO A 49 -5.36 -35.72 -23.57
N ILE A 50 -6.44 -36.45 -23.77
CA ILE A 50 -6.79 -37.65 -23.00
C ILE A 50 -7.17 -38.77 -23.97
N ASP A 51 -6.47 -39.90 -23.87
CA ASP A 51 -6.82 -41.11 -24.62
C ASP A 51 -7.65 -42.06 -23.76
N VAL A 52 -8.87 -42.35 -24.20
CA VAL A 52 -9.79 -43.26 -23.52
C VAL A 52 -9.71 -44.60 -24.22
N SER A 53 -9.04 -45.55 -23.58
CA SER A 53 -8.76 -46.89 -24.13
C SER A 53 -10.02 -47.56 -24.68
N GLY A 54 -10.00 -47.88 -25.98
CA GLY A 54 -11.11 -48.56 -26.67
C GLY A 54 -12.28 -47.64 -27.04
N VAL A 55 -12.19 -46.33 -26.81
CA VAL A 55 -13.22 -45.35 -27.17
C VAL A 55 -12.67 -44.33 -28.17
N GLY A 56 -11.54 -43.68 -27.85
CA GLY A 56 -10.91 -42.69 -28.73
C GLY A 56 -10.11 -41.65 -27.95
N SER A 57 -9.49 -40.72 -28.69
CA SER A 57 -8.69 -39.63 -28.14
C SER A 57 -9.46 -38.31 -28.16
N TYR A 58 -9.40 -37.57 -27.06
CA TYR A 58 -10.16 -36.36 -26.81
C TYR A 58 -9.25 -35.23 -26.35
N THR A 59 -9.69 -33.99 -26.54
CA THR A 59 -9.06 -32.80 -25.95
C THR A 59 -10.06 -32.14 -25.01
N VAL A 60 -9.69 -32.04 -23.74
CA VAL A 60 -10.48 -31.37 -22.71
C VAL A 60 -9.89 -30.00 -22.44
N THR A 61 -10.67 -28.96 -22.68
CA THR A 61 -10.29 -27.58 -22.36
C THR A 61 -10.77 -27.23 -20.95
N LEU A 62 -9.85 -26.89 -20.05
CA LEU A 62 -10.15 -26.39 -18.70
C LEU A 62 -9.88 -24.89 -18.61
N ASN A 63 -10.76 -24.16 -17.93
CA ASN A 63 -10.49 -22.78 -17.54
C ASN A 63 -9.71 -22.78 -16.21
N LEU A 64 -8.50 -22.22 -16.23
CA LEU A 64 -7.62 -22.16 -15.07
C LEU A 64 -8.25 -21.44 -13.88
N ASP A 65 -9.10 -20.44 -14.11
CA ASP A 65 -9.77 -19.72 -13.01
C ASP A 65 -10.77 -20.60 -12.24
N ASP A 66 -11.28 -21.67 -12.85
CA ASP A 66 -12.31 -22.53 -12.26
C ASP A 66 -11.74 -23.79 -11.57
N VAL A 67 -10.45 -24.07 -11.74
CA VAL A 67 -9.82 -25.34 -11.30
C VAL A 67 -8.82 -25.17 -10.16
N TYR A 68 -8.48 -23.94 -9.77
CA TYR A 68 -7.70 -23.70 -8.55
C TYR A 68 -8.60 -23.49 -7.35
N GLU A 69 -8.08 -23.86 -6.19
CA GLU A 69 -8.70 -23.59 -4.89
C GLU A 69 -9.18 -22.13 -4.74
N SER A 70 -10.26 -21.98 -3.98
CA SER A 70 -10.85 -20.66 -3.72
C SER A 70 -9.98 -19.78 -2.80
N ASP A 71 -9.19 -20.39 -1.92
CA ASP A 71 -8.18 -19.66 -1.15
C ASP A 71 -6.95 -19.40 -2.02
N ARG A 72 -6.79 -18.13 -2.40
CA ARG A 72 -5.67 -17.65 -3.22
C ARG A 72 -4.87 -16.60 -2.46
N THR A 73 -4.82 -16.72 -1.14
CA THR A 73 -4.13 -15.75 -0.29
C THR A 73 -2.62 -15.72 -0.61
N SER A 74 -2.10 -14.52 -0.88
CA SER A 74 -0.70 -14.26 -1.15
C SER A 74 -0.14 -13.19 -0.21
N SER A 75 1.17 -13.21 0.02
CA SER A 75 1.85 -12.21 0.84
C SER A 75 2.14 -10.94 0.05
N THR A 76 1.81 -9.77 0.63
CA THR A 76 2.35 -8.49 0.17
C THR A 76 3.84 -8.40 0.52
N LEU A 77 4.54 -7.35 0.06
CA LEU A 77 5.92 -7.10 0.47
C LEU A 77 6.11 -6.98 2.00
N PHE A 78 5.04 -6.65 2.74
CA PHE A 78 5.04 -6.56 4.19
C PHE A 78 4.69 -7.89 4.88
N GLY A 79 4.11 -8.84 4.13
CA GLY A 79 3.70 -10.17 4.59
C GLY A 79 4.86 -11.13 4.85
N GLU A 80 4.54 -12.39 5.08
CA GLU A 80 5.50 -13.39 5.52
C GLU A 80 6.59 -13.68 4.46
N LYS A 81 7.76 -14.16 4.92
CA LYS A 81 8.86 -14.60 4.03
C LYS A 81 8.62 -16.01 3.47
N THR A 82 7.38 -16.30 3.13
CA THR A 82 6.91 -17.61 2.69
C THR A 82 6.08 -17.42 1.43
N SER A 83 6.48 -18.12 0.38
CA SER A 83 5.65 -18.30 -0.81
C SER A 83 4.48 -19.21 -0.43
N HIS A 84 3.29 -18.90 -0.93
CA HIS A 84 2.11 -19.74 -0.76
C HIS A 84 1.84 -20.50 -2.06
N ASP A 85 1.32 -21.71 -1.92
CA ASP A 85 0.97 -22.57 -3.03
C ASP A 85 -0.51 -22.39 -3.34
N ILE A 86 -0.82 -21.97 -4.57
CA ILE A 86 -2.19 -22.07 -5.08
C ILE A 86 -2.28 -23.42 -5.77
N THR A 87 -2.96 -24.35 -5.10
CA THR A 87 -3.13 -25.73 -5.52
C THR A 87 -4.40 -25.90 -6.35
N VAL A 88 -4.39 -26.93 -7.20
CA VAL A 88 -5.56 -27.34 -7.98
C VAL A 88 -6.61 -27.90 -7.03
N ASP A 89 -7.86 -27.46 -7.19
CA ASP A 89 -9.01 -28.16 -6.62
C ASP A 89 -9.23 -29.42 -7.46
N GLU A 90 -8.60 -30.52 -7.05
CA GLU A 90 -8.67 -31.79 -7.78
C GLU A 90 -10.10 -32.28 -7.98
N ALA A 91 -11.01 -31.98 -7.05
CA ALA A 91 -12.40 -32.41 -7.14
C ALA A 91 -13.15 -31.64 -8.24
N ALA A 92 -13.03 -30.31 -8.25
CA ALA A 92 -13.62 -29.46 -9.27
C ALA A 92 -13.02 -29.74 -10.65
N ALA A 93 -11.69 -29.84 -10.74
CA ALA A 93 -10.98 -30.11 -11.98
C ALA A 93 -11.32 -31.49 -12.55
N SER A 94 -11.35 -32.53 -11.70
CA SER A 94 -11.75 -33.88 -12.13
C SER A 94 -13.20 -33.92 -12.60
N ALA A 95 -14.10 -33.24 -11.90
CA ALA A 95 -15.52 -33.18 -12.29
C ALA A 95 -15.70 -32.50 -13.66
N ALA A 96 -14.96 -31.42 -13.93
CA ALA A 96 -14.95 -30.75 -15.23
C ALA A 96 -14.45 -31.70 -16.33
N ILE A 97 -13.32 -32.40 -16.10
CA ILE A 97 -12.77 -33.36 -17.07
C ILE A 97 -13.76 -34.48 -17.38
N TYR A 98 -14.32 -35.12 -16.34
CA TYR A 98 -15.29 -36.20 -16.55
C TYR A 98 -16.56 -35.72 -17.26
N GLY A 99 -17.04 -34.52 -16.94
CA GLY A 99 -18.17 -33.89 -17.63
C GLY A 99 -17.89 -33.68 -19.12
N SER A 100 -16.73 -33.12 -19.46
CA SER A 100 -16.32 -32.89 -20.85
C SER A 100 -16.15 -34.20 -21.63
N LEU A 101 -15.50 -35.21 -21.04
CA LEU A 101 -15.33 -36.52 -21.68
C LEU A 101 -16.65 -37.24 -21.92
N ALA A 102 -17.58 -37.22 -20.95
CA ALA A 102 -18.91 -37.79 -21.11
C ALA A 102 -19.67 -37.11 -22.26
N GLN A 103 -19.59 -35.78 -22.33
CA GLN A 103 -20.23 -35.00 -23.39
C GLN A 103 -19.64 -35.30 -24.78
N GLN A 104 -18.31 -35.39 -24.91
CA GLN A 104 -17.63 -35.63 -26.19
C GLN A 104 -17.74 -37.09 -26.67
N SER A 105 -17.71 -38.05 -25.75
CA SER A 105 -17.78 -39.49 -26.08
C SER A 105 -19.21 -40.01 -26.23
N GLY A 106 -20.20 -39.33 -25.63
CA GLY A 106 -21.58 -39.80 -25.53
C GLY A 106 -21.80 -40.91 -24.49
N LEU A 107 -20.78 -41.24 -23.68
CA LEU A 107 -20.87 -42.20 -22.57
C LEU A 107 -21.38 -41.51 -21.29
N SER A 108 -21.92 -42.29 -20.35
CA SER A 108 -22.26 -41.76 -19.03
C SER A 108 -21.00 -41.46 -18.21
N GLN A 109 -21.12 -40.59 -17.20
CA GLN A 109 -20.01 -40.24 -16.32
C GLN A 109 -19.44 -41.47 -15.58
N ASP A 110 -20.30 -42.37 -15.12
CA ASP A 110 -19.90 -43.63 -14.46
C ASP A 110 -19.09 -44.53 -15.41
N GLN A 111 -19.47 -44.58 -16.70
CA GLN A 111 -18.73 -45.33 -17.70
C GLN A 111 -17.33 -44.74 -17.91
N ILE A 112 -17.22 -43.41 -18.02
CA ILE A 112 -15.92 -42.75 -18.14
C ILE A 112 -15.04 -42.99 -16.91
N GLN A 113 -15.59 -42.88 -15.70
CA GLN A 113 -14.83 -43.12 -14.46
C GLN A 113 -14.30 -44.55 -14.36
N SER A 114 -14.98 -45.52 -14.98
CA SER A 114 -14.49 -46.90 -15.06
C SER A 114 -13.34 -47.09 -16.06
N LEU A 115 -13.30 -46.28 -17.12
CA LEU A 115 -12.31 -46.35 -18.20
C LEU A 115 -11.08 -45.47 -17.96
N VAL A 116 -11.27 -44.35 -17.26
CA VAL A 116 -10.23 -43.38 -16.90
C VAL A 116 -10.19 -43.27 -15.38
N PRO A 117 -9.27 -44.00 -14.71
CA PRO A 117 -9.15 -43.95 -13.26
C PRO A 117 -8.78 -42.56 -12.76
N ALA A 118 -9.21 -42.22 -11.54
CA ALA A 118 -8.89 -40.95 -10.89
C ALA A 118 -7.38 -40.67 -10.78
N SER A 119 -6.55 -41.71 -10.64
CA SER A 119 -5.08 -41.55 -10.64
C SER A 119 -4.52 -41.08 -11.98
N THR A 120 -5.14 -41.47 -13.09
CA THR A 120 -4.78 -40.95 -14.43
C THR A 120 -5.12 -39.47 -14.53
N ILE A 121 -6.29 -39.06 -14.03
CA ILE A 121 -6.69 -37.65 -14.00
C ILE A 121 -5.77 -36.82 -13.11
N SER A 122 -5.46 -37.26 -11.90
CA SER A 122 -4.52 -36.55 -11.00
C SER A 122 -3.11 -36.42 -11.62
N GLY A 123 -2.64 -37.45 -12.32
CA GLY A 123 -1.40 -37.38 -13.11
C GLY A 123 -1.45 -36.33 -14.22
N LEU A 124 -2.53 -36.30 -15.01
CA LEU A 124 -2.73 -35.28 -16.05
C LEU A 124 -2.85 -33.87 -15.47
N LEU A 125 -3.55 -33.70 -14.35
CA LEU A 125 -3.63 -32.40 -13.69
C LEU A 125 -2.25 -31.93 -13.23
N THR A 126 -1.40 -32.83 -12.71
CA THR A 126 -0.02 -32.50 -12.34
C THR A 126 0.83 -32.08 -13.55
N ASP A 127 0.62 -32.71 -14.71
CA ASP A 127 1.39 -32.45 -15.93
C ASP A 127 0.95 -31.18 -16.66
N TYR A 128 -0.35 -30.87 -16.65
CA TYR A 128 -0.93 -29.78 -17.45
C TYR A 128 -1.36 -28.55 -16.63
N VAL A 129 -1.62 -28.70 -15.33
CA VAL A 129 -2.09 -27.63 -14.44
C VAL A 129 -1.11 -27.47 -13.25
N PRO A 130 -0.08 -26.62 -13.38
CA PRO A 130 0.96 -26.53 -12.37
C PRO A 130 0.47 -25.85 -11.09
N THR A 131 0.99 -26.24 -9.94
CA THR A 131 0.83 -25.45 -8.71
C THR A 131 1.50 -24.08 -8.87
N ILE A 132 0.76 -23.00 -8.60
CA ILE A 132 1.30 -21.64 -8.70
C ILE A 132 1.96 -21.27 -7.38
N LYS A 133 3.22 -20.84 -7.43
CA LYS A 133 3.94 -20.27 -6.29
C LYS A 133 3.74 -18.76 -6.26
N THR A 134 3.15 -18.23 -5.20
CA THR A 134 2.93 -16.79 -5.06
C THR A 134 4.21 -16.06 -4.61
N PRO A 135 4.32 -14.74 -4.86
CA PRO A 135 5.43 -13.95 -4.32
C PRO A 135 5.52 -14.02 -2.80
N GLN A 136 6.75 -14.00 -2.27
CA GLN A 136 7.00 -13.90 -0.84
C GLN A 136 7.21 -12.44 -0.41
N GLY A 137 6.81 -12.13 0.83
CA GLY A 137 7.08 -10.85 1.47
C GLY A 137 8.43 -10.80 2.18
N PHE A 138 8.64 -9.72 2.95
CA PHE A 138 9.87 -9.48 3.73
C PHE A 138 9.67 -9.54 5.24
N ASN A 139 8.45 -9.84 5.72
CA ASN A 139 8.02 -9.81 7.11
C ASN A 139 8.36 -8.46 7.78
N LEU A 140 7.82 -7.38 7.21
CA LEU A 140 8.08 -6.01 7.65
C LEU A 140 6.86 -5.50 8.45
N PRO A 141 6.93 -5.47 9.80
CA PRO A 141 5.80 -5.06 10.63
C PRO A 141 5.52 -3.55 10.54
N ALA A 142 6.49 -2.76 10.03
CA ALA A 142 6.35 -1.33 9.83
C ALA A 142 7.16 -0.84 8.63
N PHE A 143 6.69 0.23 8.02
CA PHE A 143 7.38 0.95 6.95
C PHE A 143 8.01 2.25 7.50
N PRO A 144 9.35 2.33 7.58
CA PRO A 144 10.04 3.51 8.06
C PRO A 144 10.19 4.56 6.96
N MET A 145 10.07 5.84 7.32
CA MET A 145 10.29 6.97 6.42
C MET A 145 11.05 8.08 7.14
N VAL A 146 12.03 8.68 6.47
CA VAL A 146 12.73 9.89 6.94
C VAL A 146 12.22 11.08 6.15
N MET A 147 11.83 12.14 6.86
CA MET A 147 11.13 13.29 6.32
C MET A 147 11.80 14.58 6.81
N PRO A 148 12.83 15.06 6.10
CA PRO A 148 13.33 16.42 6.29
C PRO A 148 12.23 17.42 5.96
N GLN A 149 12.07 18.45 6.78
CA GLN A 149 11.05 19.49 6.62
C GLN A 149 11.58 20.84 7.07
N ALA A 150 11.31 21.86 6.26
CA ALA A 150 11.56 23.26 6.59
C ALA A 150 10.24 24.03 6.65
N SER A 151 10.15 25.04 7.50
CA SER A 151 8.96 25.88 7.62
C SER A 151 9.32 27.33 7.93
N ILE A 152 8.51 28.27 7.46
CA ILE A 152 8.70 29.71 7.67
C ILE A 152 7.37 30.39 8.02
N GLY A 153 7.41 31.28 9.01
CA GLY A 153 6.29 32.10 9.45
C GLY A 153 6.16 33.38 8.62
N LEU A 154 4.93 33.70 8.30
CA LEU A 154 4.50 34.88 7.54
C LEU A 154 3.62 35.78 8.43
N PRO A 155 3.29 37.00 7.97
CA PRO A 155 2.30 37.84 8.63
C PRO A 155 0.96 37.13 8.83
N MET A 156 0.14 37.65 9.76
CA MET A 156 -1.23 37.19 10.01
C MET A 156 -1.36 35.72 10.46
N SER A 157 -0.36 35.21 11.20
CA SER A 157 -0.35 33.83 11.72
C SER A 157 -0.42 32.77 10.62
N ILE A 158 0.25 33.01 9.49
CA ILE A 158 0.39 32.06 8.40
C ILE A 158 1.77 31.40 8.51
N GLU A 159 1.85 30.11 8.23
CA GLU A 159 3.10 29.36 8.14
C GLU A 159 3.08 28.52 6.87
N LEU A 160 4.17 28.55 6.12
CA LEU A 160 4.39 27.67 4.97
C LEU A 160 5.48 26.65 5.31
N SER A 161 5.39 25.48 4.70
CA SER A 161 6.26 24.34 4.94
C SER A 161 6.53 23.60 3.64
N VAL A 162 7.75 23.08 3.53
CA VAL A 162 8.17 22.15 2.48
C VAL A 162 8.86 20.96 3.14
N ARG A 163 8.65 19.77 2.60
CA ARG A 163 9.22 18.51 3.11
C ARG A 163 9.66 17.66 1.93
N GLY A 164 10.71 16.88 2.11
CA GLY A 164 11.22 16.10 0.99
C GLY A 164 12.66 15.69 1.12
N PHE A 165 13.04 14.77 0.25
CA PHE A 165 14.43 14.49 -0.07
C PHE A 165 14.55 14.33 -1.61
N PRO A 166 15.70 14.69 -2.19
CA PRO A 166 15.91 14.54 -3.64
C PRO A 166 15.87 13.07 -4.05
N LYS A 167 15.84 12.79 -5.36
CA LYS A 167 15.92 11.42 -5.88
C LYS A 167 17.11 10.67 -5.26
N MET A 168 16.84 9.55 -4.61
CA MET A 168 17.83 8.65 -4.03
C MET A 168 17.72 7.28 -4.71
N PRO A 169 18.84 6.69 -5.18
CA PRO A 169 18.80 5.35 -5.77
C PRO A 169 18.25 4.33 -4.78
N ALA A 170 17.25 3.54 -5.21
CA ALA A 170 16.59 2.50 -4.41
C ALA A 170 16.72 1.11 -5.05
N GLY A 171 17.91 0.83 -5.62
CA GLY A 171 18.22 -0.45 -6.27
C GLY A 171 17.41 -0.65 -7.55
N ASP A 172 16.96 -1.88 -7.77
CA ASP A 172 16.28 -2.31 -9.01
C ASP A 172 14.89 -1.67 -9.20
N LEU A 173 14.35 -1.03 -8.16
CA LEU A 173 13.06 -0.32 -8.21
C LEU A 173 13.19 1.12 -8.73
N GLY A 174 14.40 1.57 -9.05
CA GLY A 174 14.69 2.92 -9.55
C GLY A 174 14.93 3.94 -8.44
N ASP A 175 14.67 5.21 -8.75
CA ASP A 175 14.88 6.31 -7.79
C ASP A 175 13.69 6.47 -6.85
N LEU A 176 13.93 6.46 -5.55
CA LEU A 176 12.97 6.91 -4.56
C LEU A 176 13.02 8.44 -4.46
N SER A 177 11.88 9.09 -4.63
CA SER A 177 11.75 10.54 -4.50
C SER A 177 10.57 10.91 -3.62
N PHE A 178 10.71 12.01 -2.88
CA PHE A 178 9.72 12.44 -1.91
C PHE A 178 9.68 13.96 -1.87
N PHE A 179 8.53 14.54 -2.17
CA PHE A 179 8.31 15.97 -2.13
C PHE A 179 6.94 16.31 -1.57
N GLY A 180 6.87 17.32 -0.75
CA GLY A 180 5.63 17.83 -0.21
C GLY A 180 5.71 19.29 0.16
N PHE A 181 4.54 19.91 0.21
CA PHE A 181 4.38 21.28 0.65
C PHE A 181 3.11 21.39 1.48
N GLY A 182 3.02 22.43 2.28
CA GLY A 182 1.84 22.67 3.08
C GLY A 182 1.97 23.92 3.91
N GLY A 183 1.01 24.13 4.79
CA GLY A 183 1.03 25.27 5.67
C GLY A 183 -0.12 25.24 6.65
N LYS A 184 -0.14 26.22 7.54
CA LYS A 184 -1.22 26.40 8.50
C LYS A 184 -1.52 27.86 8.77
N ILE A 185 -2.76 28.12 9.15
CA ILE A 185 -3.27 29.43 9.54
C ILE A 185 -3.76 29.34 10.98
N GLY A 186 -3.27 30.25 11.83
CA GLY A 186 -3.68 30.35 13.23
C GLY A 186 -5.06 31.00 13.37
N LEU A 187 -5.93 30.42 14.19
CA LEU A 187 -7.31 30.87 14.37
C LEU A 187 -7.54 31.70 15.63
N ASN A 188 -6.55 31.78 16.53
CA ASN A 188 -6.70 32.48 17.81
C ASN A 188 -7.11 33.96 17.68
N GLN A 189 -6.80 34.62 16.55
CA GLN A 189 -7.17 36.01 16.29
C GLN A 189 -8.69 36.22 16.08
N PHE A 190 -9.42 35.14 15.78
CA PHE A 190 -10.87 35.17 15.54
C PHE A 190 -11.69 34.75 16.76
N ILE A 191 -11.03 34.37 17.88
CA ILE A 191 -11.70 33.94 19.10
C ILE A 191 -11.75 35.14 20.07
N PRO A 192 -12.93 35.66 20.45
CA PRO A 192 -13.09 36.88 21.25
C PRO A 192 -12.82 36.64 22.75
N ILE A 193 -11.71 35.97 23.09
CA ILE A 193 -11.27 35.68 24.45
C ILE A 193 -9.78 36.01 24.55
N PRO A 194 -9.29 36.59 25.68
CA PRO A 194 -7.88 36.92 25.85
C PRO A 194 -6.93 35.76 25.53
N ASN A 195 -5.98 36.00 24.62
CA ASN A 195 -5.06 35.02 24.02
C ASN A 195 -4.00 34.43 25.02
N LEU A 196 -4.06 34.84 26.29
CA LEU A 196 -3.12 34.46 27.35
C LEU A 196 -3.44 33.09 27.97
N VAL A 197 -4.71 32.69 28.01
CA VAL A 197 -5.17 31.45 28.69
C VAL A 197 -5.53 30.34 27.69
N LEU A 198 -5.88 30.73 26.46
CA LEU A 198 -6.37 29.80 25.46
C LEU A 198 -5.26 28.92 24.86
N PRO A 199 -5.56 27.63 24.60
CA PRO A 199 -4.73 26.83 23.71
C PRO A 199 -4.65 27.48 22.32
N ARG A 200 -3.57 27.18 21.62
CA ARG A 200 -3.37 27.61 20.24
C ARG A 200 -4.13 26.68 19.31
N VAL A 201 -4.84 27.25 18.34
CA VAL A 201 -5.67 26.52 17.38
C VAL A 201 -5.29 26.97 15.96
N SER A 202 -5.19 26.02 15.04
CA SER A 202 -4.93 26.31 13.63
C SER A 202 -5.62 25.31 12.71
N VAL A 203 -5.79 25.72 11.46
CA VAL A 203 -6.12 24.81 10.35
C VAL A 203 -4.91 24.70 9.45
N GLY A 204 -4.57 23.49 9.03
CA GLY A 204 -3.45 23.23 8.12
C GLY A 204 -3.84 22.38 6.93
N TYR A 205 -3.10 22.51 5.84
CA TYR A 205 -3.21 21.68 4.65
C TYR A 205 -1.81 21.25 4.23
N TYR A 206 -1.64 19.97 3.92
CA TYR A 206 -0.37 19.39 3.51
C TYR A 206 -0.60 18.45 2.34
N TYR A 207 0.25 18.57 1.32
CA TYR A 207 0.31 17.72 0.16
C TYR A 207 1.68 17.05 0.11
N THR A 208 1.68 15.78 -0.24
CA THR A 208 2.89 14.98 -0.39
C THR A 208 2.75 14.07 -1.59
N ASN A 209 3.82 13.98 -2.36
CA ASN A 209 4.02 13.04 -3.43
C ASN A 209 5.27 12.20 -3.13
N LEU A 210 5.16 10.89 -3.34
CA LEU A 210 6.24 9.93 -3.21
C LEU A 210 6.26 9.08 -4.47
N ASP A 211 7.38 9.08 -5.16
CA ASP A 211 7.57 8.27 -6.36
C ASP A 211 8.68 7.25 -6.12
N LEU A 212 8.49 6.03 -6.62
CA LEU A 212 9.49 4.97 -6.65
C LEU A 212 9.65 4.50 -8.10
N GLY A 213 10.73 4.96 -8.74
CA GLY A 213 10.97 4.77 -10.16
C GLY A 213 9.83 5.32 -11.02
N SER A 214 9.51 4.64 -12.11
CA SER A 214 8.29 4.85 -12.91
C SER A 214 7.14 3.95 -12.46
N ILE A 215 7.35 3.13 -11.41
CA ILE A 215 6.46 2.02 -11.09
C ILE A 215 5.35 2.45 -10.14
N ILE A 216 5.70 3.19 -9.08
CA ILE A 216 4.75 3.58 -8.04
C ILE A 216 4.79 5.08 -7.86
N SER A 217 3.62 5.73 -7.95
CA SER A 217 3.43 7.13 -7.57
C SER A 217 2.31 7.25 -6.53
N VAL A 218 2.64 7.77 -5.36
CA VAL A 218 1.69 7.99 -4.26
C VAL A 218 1.46 9.48 -4.10
N LYS A 219 0.21 9.92 -4.24
CA LYS A 219 -0.23 11.29 -3.99
C LYS A 219 -1.11 11.30 -2.76
N ASN A 220 -0.79 12.14 -1.78
CA ASN A 220 -1.53 12.22 -0.54
C ASN A 220 -1.73 13.68 -0.11
N SER A 221 -2.93 14.01 0.35
CA SER A 221 -3.24 15.30 0.95
C SER A 221 -3.93 15.12 2.29
N ILE A 222 -3.67 16.02 3.23
CA ILE A 222 -4.33 16.05 4.53
C ILE A 222 -4.69 17.48 4.92
N SER A 223 -5.95 17.69 5.26
CA SER A 223 -6.44 18.91 5.91
C SER A 223 -6.59 18.64 7.40
N THR A 224 -6.10 19.52 8.27
CA THR A 224 -6.02 19.28 9.71
C THR A 224 -6.62 20.43 10.51
N LEU A 225 -7.32 20.09 11.60
CA LEU A 225 -7.62 21.00 12.71
C LEU A 225 -6.68 20.66 13.86
N GLN A 226 -5.90 21.63 14.31
CA GLN A 226 -4.81 21.42 15.24
C GLN A 226 -5.03 22.24 16.51
N ILE A 227 -4.67 21.67 17.66
CA ILE A 227 -4.67 22.34 18.95
C ILE A 227 -3.37 22.07 19.70
N SER A 228 -2.88 23.06 20.43
CA SER A 228 -1.68 22.88 21.28
C SER A 228 -1.66 23.80 22.47
N LYS A 229 -1.00 23.38 23.54
CA LYS A 229 -0.72 24.21 24.71
C LYS A 229 0.73 24.07 25.11
N SER A 230 1.42 25.20 25.21
CA SER A 230 2.80 25.26 25.69
C SER A 230 2.80 25.65 27.16
N ILE A 231 3.40 24.79 27.97
CA ILE A 231 3.92 25.06 29.32
C ILE A 231 5.44 25.29 29.11
N PRO A 232 6.20 25.99 29.98
CA PRO A 232 7.64 26.20 29.71
C PRO A 232 8.33 24.92 29.22
N PHE A 233 9.09 25.04 28.12
CA PHE A 233 9.78 23.98 27.36
C PHE A 233 8.91 22.81 26.83
N LEU A 234 7.78 22.47 27.43
CA LEU A 234 6.90 21.37 27.03
C LEU A 234 5.66 21.87 26.29
N THR A 235 5.42 21.36 25.09
CA THR A 235 4.19 21.61 24.34
C THR A 235 3.46 20.29 24.12
N VAL A 236 2.23 20.21 24.61
CA VAL A 236 1.30 19.14 24.25
C VAL A 236 0.49 19.59 23.05
N TYR A 237 0.31 18.72 22.07
CA TYR A 237 -0.44 19.02 20.86
C TYR A 237 -1.28 17.82 20.42
N GLY A 238 -2.29 18.13 19.63
CA GLY A 238 -3.07 17.13 18.94
C GLY A 238 -3.90 17.75 17.84
N GLY A 239 -4.67 16.92 17.17
CA GLY A 239 -5.54 17.37 16.10
C GLY A 239 -6.27 16.22 15.44
N VAL A 240 -7.14 16.60 14.53
CA VAL A 240 -7.83 15.67 13.63
C VAL A 240 -7.56 16.09 12.20
N GLY A 241 -7.57 15.15 11.28
CA GLY A 241 -7.33 15.42 9.86
C GLY A 241 -8.21 14.58 8.94
N LEU A 242 -8.59 15.19 7.83
CA LEU A 242 -9.24 14.54 6.69
C LEU A 242 -8.17 14.30 5.63
N GLU A 243 -8.00 13.05 5.23
CA GLU A 243 -6.94 12.58 4.35
C GLU A 243 -7.54 12.08 3.03
N SER A 244 -6.85 12.35 1.94
CA SER A 244 -7.11 11.75 0.63
C SER A 244 -5.79 11.20 0.11
N SER A 245 -5.82 9.99 -0.43
CA SER A 245 -4.63 9.30 -0.93
C SER A 245 -4.99 8.55 -2.20
N SER A 246 -4.10 8.59 -3.18
CA SER A 246 -4.18 7.79 -4.39
C SER A 246 -2.80 7.22 -4.68
N MET A 247 -2.76 5.96 -5.12
CA MET A 247 -1.54 5.25 -5.51
C MET A 247 -1.71 4.77 -6.93
N ASP A 248 -0.90 5.31 -7.83
CA ASP A 248 -0.78 4.87 -9.21
C ASP A 248 0.32 3.81 -9.28
N VAL A 249 0.01 2.64 -9.84
CA VAL A 249 0.97 1.57 -10.11
C VAL A 249 1.00 1.32 -11.62
N SER A 250 2.19 1.41 -12.23
CA SER A 250 2.39 1.16 -13.67
C SER A 250 3.62 0.30 -13.89
N TYR A 251 3.49 -0.83 -14.60
CA TYR A 251 4.63 -1.65 -14.98
C TYR A 251 4.45 -2.23 -16.37
N ASP A 252 5.57 -2.48 -17.03
CA ASP A 252 5.59 -3.11 -18.34
C ASP A 252 5.69 -4.63 -18.16
N TYR A 253 4.69 -5.34 -18.67
CA TYR A 253 4.68 -6.78 -18.75
C TYR A 253 5.18 -7.20 -20.13
N GLN A 254 6.24 -8.01 -20.17
CA GLN A 254 6.77 -8.54 -21.42
C GLN A 254 6.32 -9.99 -21.59
N TYR A 255 5.54 -10.23 -22.65
CA TYR A 255 5.16 -11.57 -23.06
C TYR A 255 5.94 -11.94 -24.31
N THR A 256 6.65 -13.06 -24.27
CA THR A 256 7.29 -13.63 -25.47
C THR A 256 6.48 -14.83 -25.91
N ASP A 257 5.90 -14.74 -27.11
CA ASP A 257 5.11 -15.83 -27.68
C ASP A 257 6.04 -17.04 -27.94
N PRO A 258 5.78 -18.22 -27.35
CA PRO A 258 6.64 -19.38 -27.52
C PRO A 258 6.63 -19.96 -28.94
N ALA A 259 5.61 -19.66 -29.76
CA ALA A 259 5.51 -20.12 -31.15
C ALA A 259 6.21 -19.17 -32.14
N THR A 260 6.12 -17.86 -31.95
CA THR A 260 6.69 -16.86 -32.88
C THR A 260 8.02 -16.27 -32.41
N GLN A 261 8.36 -16.42 -31.12
CA GLN A 261 9.45 -15.74 -30.42
C GLN A 261 9.41 -14.21 -30.48
N GLU A 262 8.24 -13.62 -30.77
CA GLU A 262 8.05 -12.18 -30.69
C GLU A 262 7.74 -11.77 -29.25
N THR A 263 8.40 -10.71 -28.77
CA THR A 263 8.14 -10.11 -27.45
C THR A 263 7.21 -8.92 -27.61
N SER A 264 5.99 -9.02 -27.06
CA SER A 264 5.10 -7.88 -26.85
C SER A 264 5.36 -7.25 -25.48
N THR A 265 5.25 -5.93 -25.40
CA THR A 265 5.32 -5.19 -24.13
C THR A 265 3.98 -4.52 -23.90
N ASP A 266 3.26 -4.97 -22.87
CA ASP A 266 1.98 -4.41 -22.47
C ASP A 266 2.17 -3.59 -21.19
N ASN A 267 1.73 -2.33 -21.21
CA ASN A 267 1.73 -1.51 -20.01
C ASN A 267 0.49 -1.81 -19.17
N VAL A 268 0.70 -2.36 -17.98
CA VAL A 268 -0.35 -2.56 -16.98
C VAL A 268 -0.33 -1.36 -16.04
N SER A 269 -1.45 -0.64 -15.97
CA SER A 269 -1.60 0.53 -15.11
C SER A 269 -2.92 0.48 -14.35
N PHE A 270 -2.86 0.68 -13.03
CA PHE A 270 -4.05 0.78 -12.19
C PHE A 270 -3.84 1.78 -11.05
N THR A 271 -4.93 2.41 -10.64
CA THR A 271 -4.96 3.38 -9.54
C THR A 271 -5.73 2.78 -8.37
N MET A 272 -5.14 2.89 -7.17
CA MET A 272 -5.73 2.46 -5.91
C MET A 272 -6.00 3.67 -5.03
N ASP A 273 -7.25 3.85 -4.62
CA ASP A 273 -7.61 4.87 -3.64
C ASP A 273 -7.28 4.40 -2.22
N GLY A 274 -6.66 5.28 -1.44
CA GLY A 274 -6.29 4.98 -0.07
C GLY A 274 -7.50 4.96 0.85
N LYS A 275 -7.64 3.87 1.61
CA LYS A 275 -8.72 3.68 2.59
C LYS A 275 -8.69 4.66 3.77
N ASN A 276 -7.53 5.26 4.07
CA ASN A 276 -7.40 6.16 5.21
C ASN A 276 -7.97 7.55 4.88
N THR A 277 -9.16 7.86 5.39
CA THR A 277 -9.85 9.14 5.16
C THR A 277 -9.81 10.08 6.37
N PHE A 278 -9.52 9.55 7.56
CA PHE A 278 -9.51 10.31 8.81
C PHE A 278 -8.29 9.94 9.66
N ARG A 279 -7.75 10.93 10.37
CA ARG A 279 -6.58 10.76 11.23
C ARG A 279 -6.75 11.54 12.54
N THR A 280 -6.47 10.91 13.67
CA THR A 280 -6.30 11.59 14.96
C THR A 280 -4.82 11.64 15.31
N ILE A 281 -4.34 12.79 15.80
CA ILE A 281 -2.93 13.02 16.08
C ILE A 281 -2.82 13.47 17.53
N VAL A 282 -1.91 12.85 18.28
CA VAL A 282 -1.56 13.24 19.65
C VAL A 282 -0.05 13.24 19.79
N GLY A 283 0.49 14.28 20.41
CA GLY A 283 1.93 14.44 20.48
C GLY A 283 2.42 15.37 21.56
N VAL A 284 3.71 15.28 21.79
CA VAL A 284 4.46 16.09 22.74
C VAL A 284 5.71 16.64 22.05
N ARG A 285 6.06 17.86 22.44
CA ARG A 285 7.26 18.54 21.96
C ARG A 285 8.01 19.14 23.13
N LEU A 286 9.31 18.90 23.19
CA LEU A 286 10.25 19.56 24.07
C LEU A 286 11.04 20.60 23.27
N LYS A 287 10.96 21.88 23.66
CA LYS A 287 11.71 22.99 23.07
C LYS A 287 12.77 23.49 24.06
N LEU A 288 14.03 23.19 23.77
CA LEU A 288 15.21 23.57 24.54
C LEU A 288 15.95 24.68 23.81
N ALA A 289 15.66 25.94 24.15
CA ALA A 289 16.13 27.11 23.41
C ALA A 289 15.78 27.04 21.92
N ILE A 290 16.78 26.81 21.05
CA ILE A 290 16.58 26.63 19.59
C ILE A 290 16.37 25.16 19.21
N LEU A 291 16.79 24.21 20.04
CA LEU A 291 16.60 22.78 19.78
C LEU A 291 15.16 22.38 20.09
N SER A 292 14.60 21.53 19.23
CA SER A 292 13.27 20.98 19.36
C SER A 292 13.32 19.47 19.19
N ILE A 293 12.62 18.74 20.06
CA ILE A 293 12.40 17.31 19.96
C ILE A 293 10.90 17.08 20.04
N ASN A 294 10.33 16.28 19.15
CA ASN A 294 8.91 15.94 19.14
C ASN A 294 8.71 14.44 18.99
N ALA A 295 7.60 13.97 19.54
CA ALA A 295 7.09 12.63 19.32
C ALA A 295 5.57 12.70 19.21
N ASP A 296 5.00 12.00 18.23
CA ASP A 296 3.56 11.91 18.07
C ASP A 296 3.13 10.55 17.55
N TYR A 297 1.88 10.23 17.83
CA TYR A 297 1.18 9.06 17.36
C TYR A 297 -0.03 9.49 16.53
N ASN A 298 -0.15 8.89 15.35
CA ASN A 298 -1.18 9.18 14.37
C ASN A 298 -2.05 7.94 14.27
N MET A 299 -3.30 8.06 14.69
CA MET A 299 -4.29 7.00 14.69
C MET A 299 -5.16 7.12 13.44
N GLY A 300 -5.35 6.02 12.73
CA GLY A 300 -6.18 5.92 11.52
C GLY A 300 -6.22 4.47 11.04
N GLU A 301 -6.50 4.24 9.75
CA GLU A 301 -6.42 2.92 9.13
C GLU A 301 -4.99 2.34 9.22
N PHE A 302 -4.00 3.22 9.04
CA PHE A 302 -2.59 2.92 9.25
C PHE A 302 -2.04 3.79 10.36
N ASN A 303 -1.77 3.18 11.50
CA ASN A 303 -1.16 3.85 12.63
C ASN A 303 0.29 4.25 12.31
N THR A 304 0.70 5.43 12.76
CA THR A 304 2.07 5.93 12.53
C THR A 304 2.64 6.54 13.80
N ALA A 305 3.82 6.08 14.21
CA ALA A 305 4.60 6.72 15.26
C ALA A 305 5.68 7.60 14.62
N ASN A 306 5.86 8.81 15.14
CA ASN A 306 6.86 9.76 14.65
C ASN A 306 7.76 10.22 15.79
N ILE A 307 9.04 10.40 15.47
CA ILE A 307 9.99 11.12 16.29
C ILE A 307 10.70 12.15 15.42
N GLY A 308 10.86 13.38 15.93
CA GLY A 308 11.47 14.48 15.20
C GLY A 308 12.47 15.23 16.04
N VAL A 309 13.52 15.72 15.37
CA VAL A 309 14.49 16.66 15.95
C VAL A 309 14.68 17.81 14.98
N GLY A 310 14.78 19.03 15.48
CA GLY A 310 15.01 20.19 14.64
C GLY A 310 15.48 21.44 15.37
N LEU A 311 15.81 22.45 14.58
CA LEU A 311 16.20 23.78 15.03
C LEU A 311 15.06 24.76 14.71
N THR A 312 14.52 25.39 15.76
CA THR A 312 13.37 26.27 15.66
C THR A 312 13.64 27.65 16.25
N LEU A 313 13.40 28.69 15.46
CA LEU A 313 13.31 30.08 15.91
C LEU A 313 11.86 30.58 15.79
N ARG A 314 11.26 31.03 16.89
CA ARG A 314 9.82 31.39 16.95
C ARG A 314 9.56 32.84 17.35
#